data_AF-A0A1G9PXI8-F1
#
_entry.id   AF-A0A1G9PXI8-F1
#
_cell.length_a   1.000
_cell.length_b   1.000
_cell.length_c   1.000
_cell.angle_alpha   90.00
_cell.angle_beta   90.00
_cell.angle_gamma   90.00
#
_symmetry.space_group_name_H-M   'P 1'
#
loop_
_entity.id
_entity.type
_entity.pdbx_description
1 polymer ?
#
loop_
_entity_poly.entity_id
_entity_poly.type
_entity_poly.pdbx_seq_one_letter_code
_entity_poly.pdbx_strand_id
1 'polypeptide(L)'
;MDRAGLRLKPMKQQAKAGDIRLLFADESEAPTHPYLARAWAKRGADLRIPAPGQAMKIAMMGALDFAANHLTVTTSRTKRSTDFIDLLSEIDRIYGPQPGKLHLPVVLVLDNGPVHTSKLTREALAERAH
;
A
#
# COMPACT_ATOMS: atom_id res chain seq x y z
N MET A 1 -22.13 -7.75 -13.77
CA MET A 1 -20.90 -8.51 -13.47
C MET A 1 -19.72 -7.55 -13.48
N ASP A 2 -18.93 -7.54 -12.42
CA ASP A 2 -17.76 -6.65 -12.28
C ASP A 2 -16.64 -7.05 -13.26
N ARG A 3 -16.31 -6.15 -14.20
CA ARG A 3 -15.31 -6.37 -15.25
C ARG A 3 -13.89 -6.43 -14.69
N ALA A 4 -13.62 -5.79 -13.55
CA ALA A 4 -12.31 -5.80 -12.90
C ALA A 4 -12.00 -7.20 -12.34
N GLY A 5 -12.97 -7.82 -11.66
CA GLY A 5 -12.84 -9.18 -11.15
C GLY A 5 -12.55 -10.24 -12.22
N LEU A 6 -13.06 -10.06 -13.46
CA LEU A 6 -12.74 -10.95 -14.58
C LEU A 6 -11.28 -10.83 -15.05
N ARG A 7 -10.70 -9.62 -15.02
CA ARG A 7 -9.31 -9.37 -15.42
C ARG A 7 -8.28 -9.85 -14.39
N LEU A 8 -8.64 -9.87 -13.11
CA LEU A 8 -7.72 -10.27 -12.04
C LEU A 8 -7.54 -11.79 -11.93
N LYS A 9 -8.55 -12.59 -12.28
CA LYS A 9 -8.46 -14.07 -12.25
C LYS A 9 -7.29 -14.62 -13.08
N PRO A 10 -7.11 -14.27 -14.37
CA PRO A 10 -5.99 -14.76 -15.15
C PRO A 10 -4.65 -14.26 -14.63
N MET A 11 -4.55 -13.01 -14.15
CA MET A 11 -3.32 -12.49 -13.55
C MET A 11 -2.90 -13.27 -12.30
N LYS A 12 -3.85 -13.64 -11.44
CA LYS A 12 -3.57 -14.50 -10.28
C LYS A 12 -3.10 -15.90 -10.69
N GLN A 13 -3.57 -16.43 -11.82
CA GLN A 13 -3.10 -17.71 -12.35
C GLN A 13 -1.66 -17.59 -12.88
N GLN A 14 -1.37 -16.56 -13.67
CA GLN A 14 -0.02 -16.28 -14.19
C GLN A 14 0.99 -16.07 -13.04
N ALA A 15 0.61 -15.32 -12.01
CA ALA A 15 1.44 -15.12 -10.83
C ALA A 15 1.76 -16.44 -10.10
N LYS A 16 0.78 -17.35 -10.00
CA LYS A 16 0.99 -18.69 -9.43
C LYS A 16 1.85 -19.59 -10.32
N ALA A 17 1.77 -19.42 -11.63
CA ALA A 17 2.62 -20.13 -12.59
C ALA A 17 4.07 -19.60 -12.60
N GLY A 18 4.31 -18.42 -12.01
CA GLY A 18 5.62 -17.78 -11.99
C GLY A 18 5.92 -16.91 -13.21
N ASP A 19 4.91 -16.61 -14.03
CA ASP A 19 5.06 -15.82 -15.26
C ASP A 19 5.19 -14.31 -14.98
N ILE A 20 4.59 -13.84 -13.88
CA ILE A 20 4.56 -12.42 -13.48
C ILE A 20 4.71 -12.25 -11.98
N ARG A 21 5.10 -11.05 -11.54
CA ARG A 21 4.93 -10.56 -10.17
C ARG A 21 3.64 -9.76 -10.09
N LEU A 22 2.62 -10.28 -9.43
CA LEU A 22 1.35 -9.58 -9.23
C LEU A 22 1.35 -8.92 -7.84
N LEU A 23 1.43 -7.59 -7.83
CA LEU A 23 1.44 -6.78 -6.61
C LEU A 23 0.09 -6.08 -6.42
N PHE A 24 -0.46 -6.14 -5.21
CA PHE A 24 -1.61 -5.34 -4.81
C PHE A 24 -1.12 -4.21 -3.91
N ALA A 25 -1.28 -2.97 -4.34
CA ALA A 25 -0.85 -1.82 -3.56
C ALA A 25 -2.03 -0.95 -3.13
N ASP A 26 -1.93 -0.46 -1.90
CA ASP A 26 -2.94 0.37 -1.25
C ASP A 26 -2.27 1.19 -0.14
N GLU A 27 -2.99 2.17 0.39
CA GLU A 27 -2.52 2.97 1.53
C GLU A 27 -3.32 2.70 2.80
N SER A 28 -2.62 2.84 3.93
CA SER A 28 -3.24 2.83 5.25
C SER A 28 -2.68 3.95 6.12
N GLU A 29 -3.36 4.25 7.21
CA GLU A 29 -2.92 5.27 8.17
C GLU A 29 -3.06 4.70 9.58
N ALA A 30 -1.98 4.77 10.35
CA ALA A 30 -1.96 4.42 11.76
C ALA A 30 -2.04 5.70 12.59
N PRO A 31 -3.14 5.96 13.32
CA PRO A 31 -3.20 7.07 14.26
C PRO A 31 -2.21 6.82 15.40
N THR A 32 -1.52 7.86 15.86
CA THR A 32 -0.61 7.76 17.01
C THR A 32 -1.33 7.84 18.35
N HIS A 33 -2.62 8.18 18.33
CA HIS A 33 -3.43 8.28 19.53
C HIS A 33 -4.01 6.92 19.92
N PRO A 34 -3.99 6.59 21.21
CA PRO A 34 -4.61 5.36 21.68
C PRO A 34 -6.12 5.43 21.44
N TYR A 35 -6.71 4.32 20.97
CA TYR A 35 -8.15 4.15 21.01
C TYR A 35 -8.63 4.17 22.46
N LEU A 36 -9.86 4.64 22.67
CA LEU A 36 -10.49 4.51 23.98
C LEU A 36 -10.65 3.03 24.32
N ALA A 37 -9.86 2.56 25.28
CA ALA A 37 -10.04 1.24 25.86
C ALA A 37 -11.26 1.22 26.79
N ARG A 38 -11.76 0.02 27.07
CA ARG A 38 -12.81 -0.17 28.10
C ARG A 38 -12.35 0.44 29.42
N ALA A 39 -13.18 1.29 30.01
CA ALA A 39 -12.93 1.97 31.27
C ALA A 39 -14.11 1.82 32.22
N TRP A 40 -13.85 1.94 33.53
CA TRP A 40 -14.85 1.82 34.57
C TRP A 40 -14.92 3.12 35.37
N ALA A 41 -16.14 3.55 35.69
CA ALA A 41 -16.41 4.62 36.64
C ALA A 41 -17.49 4.18 37.62
N LYS A 42 -17.52 4.80 38.80
CA LYS A 42 -18.60 4.57 39.77
C LYS A 42 -19.93 4.97 39.15
N ARG A 43 -21.01 4.25 39.50
CA ARG A 43 -22.37 4.59 39.06
C ARG A 43 -22.71 6.02 39.51
N GLY A 44 -23.12 6.85 38.57
CA GLY A 44 -23.42 8.28 38.81
C GLY A 44 -22.20 9.21 38.83
N ALA A 45 -20.99 8.70 38.58
CA ALA A 45 -19.79 9.53 38.43
C ALA A 45 -19.45 9.76 36.94
N ASP A 46 -19.10 10.99 36.60
CA ASP A 46 -18.63 11.33 35.26
C ASP A 46 -17.21 10.82 35.03
N LEU A 47 -17.05 9.94 34.03
CA LEU A 47 -15.73 9.52 33.56
C LEU A 47 -15.15 10.60 32.64
N ARG A 48 -14.09 11.28 33.08
CA ARG A 48 -13.33 12.22 32.24
C ARG A 48 -12.16 11.50 31.60
N ILE A 49 -12.16 11.45 30.27
CA ILE A 49 -11.06 10.89 29.48
C ILE A 49 -10.26 12.07 28.93
N PRO A 50 -8.95 12.17 29.22
CA PRO A 50 -8.10 13.17 28.59
C PRO A 50 -8.14 13.01 27.07
N ALA A 51 -8.47 14.08 26.36
CA ALA A 51 -8.37 14.08 24.91
C ALA A 51 -6.88 14.03 24.53
N PRO A 52 -6.46 13.09 23.67
CA PRO A 52 -5.11 13.08 23.17
C PRO A 52 -4.96 14.30 22.24
N GLY A 53 -4.00 15.18 22.53
CA GLY A 53 -3.89 16.54 21.99
C GLY A 53 -4.04 16.69 20.48
N GLN A 54 -2.96 16.95 19.74
CA GLN A 54 -3.04 17.07 18.28
C GLN A 54 -2.95 15.70 17.62
N ALA A 55 -3.96 15.30 16.85
CA ALA A 55 -3.97 14.04 16.12
C ALA A 55 -2.80 13.96 15.13
N MET A 56 -1.93 12.98 15.35
CA MET A 56 -0.89 12.59 14.41
C MET A 56 -1.20 11.22 13.83
N LYS A 57 -0.71 10.99 12.62
CA LYS A 57 -0.84 9.73 11.91
C LYS A 57 0.45 9.42 11.17
N ILE A 58 0.71 8.13 11.03
CA ILE A 58 1.75 7.60 10.16
C ILE A 58 1.02 6.99 8.97
N ALA A 59 1.26 7.54 7.78
CA ALA A 59 0.79 6.95 6.55
C ALA A 59 1.70 5.78 6.16
N MET A 60 1.11 4.77 5.56
CA MET A 60 1.77 3.58 5.05
C MET A 60 1.36 3.40 3.60
N MET A 61 2.34 3.27 2.71
CA MET A 61 2.13 2.82 1.34
C MET A 61 2.60 1.37 1.28
N GLY A 62 1.69 0.44 0.99
CA GLY A 62 1.97 -0.98 0.99
C GLY A 62 1.83 -1.60 -0.39
N ALA A 63 2.66 -2.60 -0.70
CA ALA A 63 2.50 -3.48 -1.86
C ALA A 63 2.68 -4.95 -1.45
N LEU A 64 1.64 -5.75 -1.64
CA LEU A 64 1.64 -7.19 -1.35
C LEU A 64 1.89 -8.00 -2.62
N ASP A 65 2.98 -8.78 -2.65
CA ASP A 65 3.18 -9.83 -3.66
C ASP A 65 2.22 -10.99 -3.37
N PHE A 66 1.29 -11.20 -4.31
CA PHE A 66 0.26 -12.22 -4.21
C PHE A 66 0.79 -13.65 -4.14
N ALA A 67 1.86 -13.95 -4.88
CA ALA A 67 2.40 -15.30 -4.96
C ALA A 67 3.41 -15.56 -3.83
N ALA A 68 4.28 -14.59 -3.56
CA ALA A 68 5.31 -14.71 -2.52
C ALA A 68 4.78 -14.46 -1.10
N ASN A 69 3.58 -13.88 -0.97
CA ASN A 69 3.00 -13.43 0.30
C ASN A 69 3.96 -12.47 1.07
N HIS A 70 4.63 -11.60 0.32
CA HIS A 70 5.58 -10.64 0.85
C HIS A 70 5.00 -9.23 0.77
N LEU A 71 4.97 -8.53 1.91
CA LEU A 71 4.46 -7.16 2.01
C LEU A 71 5.63 -6.18 2.12
N THR A 72 5.78 -5.32 1.11
CA THR A 72 6.68 -4.15 1.16
C THR A 72 5.90 -2.96 1.67
N VAL A 73 6.43 -2.22 2.65
CA VAL A 73 5.78 -1.02 3.21
C VAL A 73 6.79 0.12 3.31
N THR A 74 6.41 1.28 2.82
CA THR A 74 7.07 2.55 3.15
C THR A 74 6.17 3.35 4.08
N THR A 75 6.76 3.99 5.10
CA THR A 75 6.04 4.83 6.06
C THR A 75 6.39 6.29 5.86
N SER A 76 5.39 7.17 5.95
CA SER A 76 5.59 8.62 5.86
C SER A 76 4.75 9.36 6.89
N ARG A 77 5.14 10.60 7.18
CA ARG A 77 4.30 11.54 7.94
C ARG A 77 3.23 12.20 7.06
N THR A 78 3.28 12.00 5.75
CA THR A 78 2.31 12.50 4.78
C THR A 78 1.69 11.37 3.98
N LYS A 79 0.55 11.64 3.33
CA LYS A 79 -0.09 10.74 2.35
C LYS A 79 -0.16 11.46 1.01
N ARG A 80 0.96 11.47 0.28
CA ARG A 80 1.15 12.20 -0.99
C ARG A 80 1.67 11.27 -2.08
N SER A 81 1.59 11.73 -3.32
CA SER A 81 2.14 11.03 -4.49
C SER A 81 3.64 10.72 -4.37
N THR A 82 4.41 11.58 -3.69
CA THR A 82 5.84 11.34 -3.44
C THR A 82 6.07 10.12 -2.57
N ASP A 83 5.24 9.93 -1.54
CA ASP A 83 5.33 8.76 -0.65
C ASP A 83 5.03 7.46 -1.42
N PHE A 84 4.15 7.53 -2.42
CA PHE A 84 3.89 6.40 -3.33
C PHE A 84 5.08 6.15 -4.29
N ILE A 85 5.75 7.19 -4.76
CA ILE A 85 6.96 7.04 -5.60
C ILE A 85 8.12 6.42 -4.81
N ASP A 86 8.22 6.70 -3.51
CA ASP A 86 9.17 6.01 -2.63
C ASP A 86 8.87 4.50 -2.57
N LEU A 87 7.58 4.12 -2.51
CA LEU A 87 7.19 2.70 -2.61
C LEU A 87 7.56 2.10 -3.97
N LEU A 88 7.34 2.81 -5.08
CA LEU A 88 7.76 2.34 -6.41
C LEU A 88 9.27 2.10 -6.49
N SER A 89 10.06 2.98 -5.87
CA SER A 89 11.52 2.85 -5.82
C SER A 89 11.96 1.61 -5.02
N GLU A 90 11.27 1.31 -3.91
CA GLU A 90 11.51 0.06 -3.16
C GLU A 90 11.10 -1.18 -3.95
N ILE A 91 10.01 -1.12 -4.73
CA ILE A 91 9.60 -2.20 -5.63
C ILE A 91 10.68 -2.44 -6.69
N ASP A 92 11.21 -1.39 -7.31
CA ASP A 92 12.31 -1.52 -8.30
C ASP A 92 13.56 -2.14 -7.67
N ARG A 93 13.89 -1.78 -6.43
CA ARG A 93 15.02 -2.36 -5.72
C ARG A 93 14.85 -3.87 -5.49
N ILE A 94 13.62 -4.31 -5.22
CA ILE A 94 13.31 -5.72 -4.91
C ILE A 94 13.17 -6.56 -6.19
N TYR A 95 12.44 -6.05 -7.18
CA TYR A 95 12.02 -6.81 -8.37
C TYR A 95 12.67 -6.36 -9.68
N GLY A 96 13.44 -5.27 -9.66
CA GLY A 96 14.15 -4.78 -10.83
C GLY A 96 15.20 -5.79 -11.34
N PRO A 97 15.71 -5.58 -12.56
CA PRO A 97 16.68 -6.46 -13.19
C PRO A 97 17.91 -6.68 -12.31
N GLN A 98 18.28 -7.94 -12.06
CA GLN A 98 19.47 -8.30 -11.32
C GLN A 98 20.32 -9.29 -12.14
N PRO A 99 21.65 -9.12 -12.22
CA PRO A 99 22.52 -10.04 -12.95
C PRO A 99 22.32 -11.49 -12.49
N GLY A 100 22.10 -12.39 -13.45
CA GLY A 100 21.91 -13.82 -13.18
C GLY A 100 20.56 -14.22 -12.57
N LYS A 101 19.60 -13.30 -12.43
CA LYS A 101 18.24 -13.60 -12.01
C LYS A 101 17.25 -13.47 -13.16
N LEU A 102 16.23 -14.33 -13.13
CA LEU A 102 15.10 -14.22 -14.06
C LEU A 102 14.35 -12.90 -13.77
N HIS A 103 14.28 -12.06 -14.79
CA HIS A 103 13.47 -10.85 -14.75
C HIS A 103 12.02 -11.20 -15.13
N LEU A 104 11.08 -10.93 -14.22
CA LEU A 104 9.66 -11.18 -14.44
C LEU A 104 8.92 -9.85 -14.55
N PRO A 105 7.96 -9.70 -15.46
CA PRO A 105 7.10 -8.52 -15.52
C PRO A 105 6.39 -8.29 -14.18
N VAL A 106 6.42 -7.04 -13.71
CA VAL A 106 5.67 -6.62 -12.52
C VAL A 106 4.35 -6.01 -12.96
N VAL A 107 3.25 -6.58 -12.45
CA VAL A 107 1.90 -6.05 -12.62
C VAL A 107 1.46 -5.46 -11.28
N LEU A 108 1.38 -4.13 -11.23
CA LEU A 108 0.93 -3.40 -10.05
C LEU A 108 -0.57 -3.08 -10.17
N VAL A 109 -1.36 -3.57 -9.22
CA VAL A 109 -2.80 -3.30 -9.11
C VAL A 109 -3.00 -2.18 -8.11
N LEU A 110 -3.63 -1.10 -8.56
CA LEU A 110 -3.92 0.11 -7.79
C LEU A 110 -5.43 0.41 -7.84
N ASP A 111 -5.94 1.08 -6.84
CA ASP A 111 -7.24 1.73 -6.93
C ASP A 111 -7.13 3.07 -7.71
N ASN A 112 -8.26 3.78 -7.86
CA ASN A 112 -8.28 5.07 -8.57
C ASN A 112 -8.01 6.27 -7.62
N GLY A 113 -7.33 6.04 -6.50
CA GLY A 113 -7.00 7.05 -5.51
C GLY A 113 -6.23 8.24 -6.11
N PRO A 114 -6.38 9.46 -5.55
CA PRO A 114 -5.70 10.65 -6.07
C PRO A 114 -4.18 10.54 -6.09
N VAL A 115 -3.59 9.83 -5.13
CA VAL A 115 -2.14 9.61 -5.07
C VAL A 115 -1.62 8.71 -6.19
N HIS A 116 -2.45 7.81 -6.75
CA HIS A 116 -2.08 6.96 -7.89
C HIS A 116 -2.32 7.63 -9.24
N THR A 117 -3.29 8.54 -9.28
CA THR A 117 -3.75 9.16 -10.52
C THR A 117 -3.14 10.53 -10.80
N SER A 118 -2.34 11.06 -9.87
CA SER A 118 -1.66 12.36 -10.02
C SER A 118 -0.71 12.39 -11.21
N LYS A 119 -0.44 13.59 -11.76
CA LYS A 119 0.51 13.77 -12.87
C LYS A 119 1.88 13.18 -12.54
N LEU A 120 2.39 13.50 -11.36
CA LEU A 120 3.69 13.02 -10.89
C LEU A 120 3.75 11.48 -10.84
N THR A 121 2.68 10.85 -10.34
CA THR A 121 2.61 9.39 -10.27
C THR A 121 2.54 8.75 -11.65
N ARG A 122 1.76 9.32 -12.56
CA ARG A 122 1.66 8.83 -13.93
C ARG A 122 3.00 8.93 -14.67
N GLU A 123 3.74 10.01 -14.47
CA GLU A 123 5.09 10.17 -15.02
C GLU A 123 6.02 9.09 -14.46
N ALA A 124 6.06 8.90 -13.14
CA ALA A 124 6.87 7.85 -12.52
C ALA A 124 6.50 6.43 -12.98
N LEU A 125 5.22 6.13 -13.19
CA LEU A 125 4.78 4.85 -13.75
C LEU A 125 5.15 4.70 -15.23
N ALA A 126 5.08 5.78 -16.01
CA ALA A 126 5.45 5.77 -17.42
C ALA A 126 6.95 5.53 -17.62
N GLU A 127 7.80 6.05 -16.73
CA GLU A 127 9.23 5.76 -16.69
C GLU A 127 9.54 4.26 -16.50
N ARG A 128 8.59 3.48 -15.98
CA ARG A 128 8.74 2.03 -15.74
C ARG A 128 8.02 1.18 -16.78
N ALA A 129 7.30 1.81 -17.72
CA ALA A 129 6.65 1.12 -18.82
C ALA A 129 7.68 0.90 -19.94
N HIS A 130 8.42 -0.20 -19.86
CA HIS A 130 9.41 -0.63 -20.84
C HIS A 130 9.07 -2.01 -21.40
#